data_AF-Q9AVV3-F1
#
_entry.id   AF-Q9AVV3-F1
#
_cell.length_a   1.000
_cell.length_b   1.000
_cell.length_c   1.000
_cell.angle_alpha   90.00
_cell.angle_beta   90.00
_cell.angle_gamma   90.00
#
_symmetry.space_group_name_H-M   'P 1'
#
loop_
_entity.id
_entity.type
_entity.pdbx_description
1 polymer ?
#
loop_
_entity_poly.entity_id
_entity_poly.type
_entity_poly.pdbx_seq_one_letter_code
_entity_poly.pdbx_strand_id
1 'polypeptide(L)'
;IRIVLGFLLIALIWKFDFAPFMVLIIAILNDGTIMTISKDRVKPSPLPDSWKLNEIFATGVVLGTYLALMTVVFFWIIHRTDFFTNKFGVRSIRENETEKMSALYLQVSIVSQALIFVTRSRSWSFVERPGFLLVIAFLLAQLVATLIAVY
;
A
#
# COMPACT_ATOMS: atom_id res chain seq x y z
N ILE A 1 9.01 -6.12 3.49
CA ILE A 1 8.80 -7.23 2.51
C ILE A 1 8.07 -6.74 1.26
N ARG A 2 6.83 -6.26 1.33
CA ARG A 2 6.06 -5.95 0.11
C ARG A 2 6.72 -4.96 -0.86
N ILE A 3 7.29 -3.85 -0.36
CA ILE A 3 7.85 -2.78 -1.20
C ILE A 3 9.05 -3.33 -1.98
N VAL A 4 9.95 -4.00 -1.26
CA VAL A 4 11.12 -4.65 -1.84
C VAL A 4 10.72 -5.74 -2.82
N LEU A 5 9.83 -6.66 -2.44
CA LEU A 5 9.43 -7.79 -3.27
C LEU A 5 8.65 -7.34 -4.51
N GLY A 6 7.73 -6.39 -4.37
CA GLY A 6 6.94 -5.84 -5.47
C GLY A 6 7.81 -5.13 -6.51
N PHE A 7 8.67 -4.20 -6.07
CA PHE A 7 9.56 -3.49 -6.98
C PHE A 7 10.64 -4.40 -7.58
N LEU A 8 11.16 -5.37 -6.81
CA LEU A 8 12.07 -6.38 -7.34
C LEU A 8 11.44 -7.19 -8.48
N LEU A 9 10.20 -7.67 -8.31
CA LEU A 9 9.51 -8.43 -9.35
C LEU A 9 9.26 -7.57 -10.60
N ILE A 10 8.88 -6.31 -10.42
CA ILE A 10 8.65 -5.39 -11.54
C ILE A 10 9.95 -5.12 -12.32
N ALA A 11 11.04 -4.86 -11.61
CA ALA A 11 12.36 -4.66 -12.20
C ALA A 11 12.85 -5.92 -12.93
N LEU A 12 12.64 -7.11 -12.36
CA LEU A 12 13.11 -8.36 -12.96
C LEU A 12 12.32 -8.75 -14.22
N ILE A 13 10.99 -8.58 -14.21
CA ILE A 13 10.12 -9.02 -15.31
C ILE A 13 10.05 -7.99 -16.44
N TRP A 14 9.97 -6.69 -16.11
CA TRP A 14 9.76 -5.62 -17.10
C TRP A 14 10.93 -4.63 -17.22
N LYS A 15 12.02 -4.82 -16.47
CA LYS A 15 13.17 -3.89 -16.45
C LYS A 15 12.74 -2.43 -16.21
N PHE A 16 11.71 -2.25 -15.40
CA PHE A 16 11.17 -0.94 -15.05
C PHE A 16 11.77 -0.48 -13.73
N ASP A 17 12.61 0.55 -13.79
CA ASP A 17 13.28 1.10 -12.62
C ASP A 17 12.41 2.16 -11.95
N PHE A 18 12.08 1.93 -10.68
CA PHE A 18 11.28 2.85 -9.91
C PHE A 18 12.16 3.89 -9.22
N ALA A 19 11.81 5.17 -9.33
CA ALA A 19 12.61 6.26 -8.77
C ALA A 19 12.77 6.12 -7.24
N PRO A 20 14.01 6.07 -6.70
CA PRO A 20 14.26 5.94 -5.26
C PRO A 20 13.59 7.06 -4.43
N PHE A 21 13.48 8.26 -5.00
CA PHE A 21 12.82 9.39 -4.38
C PHE A 21 11.33 9.14 -4.09
N MET A 22 10.62 8.46 -5.00
CA MET A 22 9.21 8.09 -4.76
C MET A 22 9.08 7.05 -3.64
N VAL A 23 10.02 6.11 -3.55
CA VAL A 23 10.07 5.15 -2.44
C VAL A 23 10.33 5.87 -1.11
N LEU A 24 11.21 6.88 -1.12
CA LEU A 24 11.49 7.70 0.06
C LEU A 24 10.23 8.41 0.55
N ILE A 25 9.44 9.01 -0.34
CA ILE A 25 8.19 9.67 0.04
C ILE A 25 7.20 8.67 0.66
N ILE A 26 7.06 7.48 0.06
CA ILE A 26 6.23 6.41 0.63
C ILE A 26 6.70 6.05 2.05
N ALA A 27 8.01 5.94 2.25
CA ALA A 27 8.57 5.63 3.57
C ALA A 27 8.25 6.72 4.60
N ILE A 28 8.48 7.99 4.26
CA ILE A 28 8.21 9.13 5.15
C ILE A 28 6.73 9.22 5.51
N LEU A 29 5.83 9.11 4.52
CA LEU A 29 4.39 9.15 4.77
C LEU A 29 3.93 7.98 5.65
N ASN A 30 4.43 6.78 5.39
CA ASN A 30 4.09 5.61 6.21
C ASN A 30 4.59 5.75 7.64
N ASP A 31 5.83 6.17 7.86
CA ASP A 31 6.40 6.35 9.20
C ASP A 31 5.64 7.40 10.00
N GLY A 32 5.26 8.51 9.35
CA GLY A 32 4.42 9.54 9.97
C GLY A 32 3.06 8.99 10.44
N THR A 33 2.41 8.16 9.62
CA THR A 33 1.12 7.56 9.99
C THR A 33 1.23 6.45 11.02
N ILE A 34 2.33 5.68 11.03
CA ILE A 34 2.57 4.60 12.01
C ILE A 34 2.65 5.15 13.43
N MET A 35 3.12 6.38 13.64
CA MET A 35 3.13 7.02 14.96
C MET A 35 1.73 7.06 15.59
N THR A 36 0.66 7.18 14.78
CA THR A 36 -0.72 7.21 15.29
C THR A 36 -1.20 5.87 15.82
N ILE A 37 -0.57 4.76 15.44
CA ILE A 37 -0.88 3.41 15.95
C ILE A 37 -0.61 3.33 17.46
N SER A 38 0.39 4.06 17.96
CA SER A 38 0.69 4.08 19.40
C SER A 38 -0.43 4.67 20.27
N LYS A 39 -1.27 5.54 19.68
CA LYS A 39 -2.38 6.24 20.35
C LYS A 39 -3.72 5.54 20.11
N ASP A 40 -3.68 4.40 19.44
CA ASP A 40 -4.86 3.74 18.94
C ASP A 40 -5.52 2.83 19.98
N ARG A 41 -6.86 2.74 19.94
CA ARG A 41 -7.64 1.93 20.88
C ARG A 41 -8.03 0.60 20.22
N VAL A 42 -7.25 -0.44 20.48
CA VAL A 42 -7.53 -1.83 20.07
C VAL A 42 -8.17 -2.63 21.19
N LYS A 43 -9.04 -3.59 20.84
CA LYS A 43 -9.68 -4.48 21.82
C LYS A 43 -8.65 -5.49 22.36
N PRO A 44 -8.48 -5.63 23.69
CA PRO A 44 -7.55 -6.61 24.25
C PRO A 44 -7.99 -8.06 23.94
N SER A 45 -7.02 -8.97 23.90
CA SER A 45 -7.26 -10.40 23.74
C SER A 45 -8.08 -10.96 24.92
N PRO A 46 -9.11 -11.80 24.70
CA PRO A 46 -9.84 -12.46 25.78
C PRO A 46 -9.03 -13.61 26.43
N LEU A 47 -7.97 -14.07 25.78
CA LEU A 47 -7.10 -15.16 26.22
C LEU A 47 -5.67 -14.62 26.40
N PRO A 48 -4.88 -15.17 27.34
CA PRO A 48 -3.48 -14.80 27.51
C PRO A 48 -2.72 -15.11 26.22
N ASP A 49 -2.15 -14.07 25.63
CA ASP A 49 -1.42 -14.15 24.38
C ASP A 49 0.08 -14.15 24.70
N SER A 50 0.79 -15.18 24.25
CA SER A 50 2.24 -15.20 24.31
C SER A 50 2.81 -14.55 23.06
N TRP A 51 4.02 -13.98 23.14
CA TRP A 51 4.64 -13.35 21.98
C TRP A 51 5.08 -14.40 20.95
N LYS A 52 4.14 -14.85 20.12
CA LYS A 52 4.36 -15.85 19.08
C LYS A 52 4.91 -15.19 17.82
N LEU A 53 6.20 -14.87 17.84
CA LEU A 53 6.90 -14.24 16.72
C LEU A 53 6.68 -14.98 15.39
N ASN A 54 6.70 -16.31 15.41
CA ASN A 54 6.51 -17.12 14.20
C ASN A 54 5.14 -16.87 13.53
N GLU A 55 4.10 -16.67 14.32
CA GLU A 55 2.74 -16.38 13.82
C GLU A 55 2.66 -14.96 13.24
N ILE A 56 3.26 -13.98 13.91
CA ILE A 56 3.35 -12.59 13.46
C ILE A 56 4.15 -12.47 12.16
N PHE A 57 5.28 -13.18 12.05
CA PHE A 57 6.07 -13.21 10.83
C PHE A 57 5.33 -13.93 9.68
N ALA A 58 4.69 -15.08 9.95
CA ALA A 58 3.94 -15.82 8.94
C ALA A 58 2.81 -14.97 8.34
N THR A 59 1.98 -14.37 9.20
CA THR A 59 0.90 -13.47 8.79
C THR A 59 1.42 -12.25 8.02
N GLY A 60 2.52 -11.63 8.48
CA GLY A 60 3.18 -10.52 7.80
C GLY A 60 3.73 -10.89 6.41
N VAL A 61 4.30 -12.08 6.26
CA VAL A 61 4.81 -12.59 4.97
C VAL A 61 3.65 -12.86 4.00
N VAL A 62 2.58 -13.51 4.45
CA VAL A 62 1.42 -13.81 3.59
C VAL A 62 0.74 -12.53 3.11
N LEU A 63 0.46 -11.58 4.01
CA LEU A 63 -0.11 -10.29 3.62
C LEU A 63 0.85 -9.51 2.73
N GLY A 64 2.15 -9.49 3.05
CA GLY A 64 3.17 -8.78 2.27
C GLY A 64 3.34 -9.33 0.85
N THR A 65 3.32 -10.66 0.68
CA THR A 65 3.42 -11.33 -0.62
C THR A 65 2.15 -11.11 -1.44
N TYR A 66 0.97 -11.22 -0.84
CA TYR A 66 -0.30 -10.91 -1.49
C TYR A 66 -0.31 -9.48 -2.06
N LEU A 67 0.10 -8.49 -1.26
CA LEU A 67 0.14 -7.09 -1.70
C LEU A 67 1.15 -6.88 -2.84
N ALA A 68 2.32 -7.52 -2.77
CA ALA A 68 3.31 -7.44 -3.84
C ALA A 68 2.80 -8.04 -5.15
N LEU A 69 2.12 -9.20 -5.10
CA LEU A 69 1.46 -9.79 -6.26
C LEU A 69 0.40 -8.87 -6.85
N MET A 70 -0.42 -8.22 -6.02
CA MET A 70 -1.43 -7.27 -6.49
C MET A 70 -0.81 -6.05 -7.17
N THR A 71 0.32 -5.53 -6.69
CA THR A 71 1.06 -4.46 -7.36
C THR A 71 1.64 -4.92 -8.70
N VAL A 72 2.14 -6.16 -8.80
CA VAL A 72 2.60 -6.75 -10.07
C VAL A 72 1.45 -6.92 -11.07
N VAL A 73 0.29 -7.42 -10.62
CA VAL A 73 -0.90 -7.55 -11.47
C VAL A 73 -1.37 -6.18 -11.95
N PHE A 74 -1.41 -5.18 -11.06
CA PHE A 74 -1.77 -3.81 -11.42
C PHE A 74 -0.83 -3.24 -12.48
N PHE A 75 0.49 -3.40 -12.32
CA PHE A 75 1.47 -2.97 -13.31
C PHE A 75 1.29 -3.71 -14.64
N TRP A 76 1.06 -5.02 -14.62
CA TRP A 76 0.80 -5.80 -15.82
C TRP A 76 -0.43 -5.30 -16.59
N ILE A 77 -1.53 -5.00 -15.88
CA ILE A 77 -2.75 -4.46 -16.49
C ILE A 77 -2.44 -3.14 -17.20
N ILE A 78 -1.78 -2.20 -16.53
CA ILE A 78 -1.47 -0.87 -17.10
C ILE A 78 -0.46 -0.97 -18.26
N HIS A 79 0.51 -1.86 -18.15
CA HIS A 79 1.59 -1.96 -19.13
C HIS A 79 1.18 -2.73 -20.39
N ARG A 80 0.37 -3.79 -20.27
CA ARG A 80 0.01 -4.68 -21.39
C ARG A 80 -1.38 -4.47 -21.95
N THR A 81 -2.33 -3.96 -21.17
CA THR A 81 -3.74 -3.91 -21.56
C THR A 81 -4.33 -2.51 -21.49
N ASP A 82 -5.28 -2.21 -22.38
CA ASP A 82 -6.04 -0.96 -22.35
C ASP A 82 -7.30 -1.07 -21.46
N PHE A 83 -7.25 -1.90 -20.41
CA PHE A 83 -8.41 -2.17 -19.54
C PHE A 83 -8.99 -0.90 -18.93
N PHE A 84 -8.12 -0.01 -18.41
CA PHE A 84 -8.56 1.23 -17.79
C PHE A 84 -9.17 2.21 -18.80
N THR A 85 -8.59 2.32 -19.99
CA THR A 85 -9.13 3.14 -21.07
C THR A 85 -10.46 2.62 -21.59
N ASN A 86 -10.58 1.31 -21.81
CA ASN A 86 -11.80 0.69 -22.34
C ASN A 86 -12.96 0.70 -21.33
N LYS A 87 -12.68 0.55 -20.02
CA LYS A 87 -13.72 0.43 -19.00
C LYS A 87 -14.09 1.75 -18.33
N PHE A 88 -13.12 2.64 -18.14
CA PHE A 88 -13.33 3.91 -17.45
C PHE A 88 -13.19 5.13 -18.38
N GLY A 89 -12.89 4.94 -19.67
CA GLY A 89 -12.76 6.03 -20.64
C GLY A 89 -11.58 6.97 -20.40
N VAL A 90 -10.62 6.57 -19.55
CA VAL A 90 -9.48 7.40 -19.17
C VAL A 90 -8.37 7.33 -20.22
N ARG A 91 -7.58 8.40 -20.34
CA ARG A 91 -6.43 8.46 -21.24
C ARG A 91 -5.48 7.28 -21.00
N SER A 92 -5.02 6.63 -22.07
CA SER A 92 -4.06 5.54 -21.96
C SER A 92 -2.70 6.09 -21.53
N ILE A 93 -2.23 5.59 -20.39
CA ILE A 93 -0.91 5.90 -19.81
C ILE A 93 0.17 4.91 -20.28
N ARG A 94 -0.14 4.08 -21.29
CA ARG A 94 0.71 2.96 -21.70
C ARG A 94 2.02 3.40 -22.34
N GLU A 95 2.10 4.57 -22.94
CA GLU A 95 3.33 5.04 -23.61
C GLU A 95 4.19 5.95 -22.72
N ASN A 96 3.61 6.52 -21.66
CA ASN A 96 4.32 7.46 -20.79
C ASN A 96 4.80 6.77 -19.51
N GLU A 97 6.11 6.54 -19.40
CA GLU A 97 6.71 5.90 -18.21
C GLU A 97 6.50 6.69 -16.93
N THR A 98 6.52 8.03 -17.01
CA THR A 98 6.30 8.91 -15.86
C THR A 98 4.89 8.75 -15.30
N GLU A 99 3.87 8.67 -16.17
CA GLU A 99 2.48 8.48 -15.73
C GLU A 99 2.26 7.09 -15.13
N LYS A 100 2.89 6.04 -15.68
CA LYS A 100 2.88 4.70 -15.06
C LYS A 100 3.51 4.71 -13.68
N MET A 101 4.63 5.44 -13.53
CA MET A 101 5.34 5.55 -12.27
C MET A 101 4.46 6.24 -11.22
N SER A 102 3.81 7.35 -11.57
CA SER A 102 2.86 8.04 -10.68
C SER A 102 1.65 7.17 -10.31
N ALA A 103 1.08 6.42 -11.26
CA ALA A 103 -0.02 5.50 -10.98
C ALA A 103 0.41 4.36 -10.05
N LEU A 104 1.59 3.78 -10.27
CA LEU A 104 2.16 2.74 -9.43
C LEU A 104 2.47 3.27 -8.03
N TYR A 105 3.05 4.46 -7.93
CA TYR A 105 3.32 5.17 -6.67
C TYR A 105 2.03 5.32 -5.85
N LEU A 106 0.95 5.81 -6.47
CA LEU A 106 -0.34 5.99 -5.80
C LEU A 106 -0.93 4.67 -5.31
N GLN A 107 -0.92 3.64 -6.16
CA GLN A 107 -1.43 2.32 -5.80
C GLN A 107 -0.68 1.75 -4.60
N VAL A 108 0.66 1.81 -4.64
CA VAL A 108 1.48 1.33 -3.53
C VAL A 108 1.22 2.15 -2.28
N SER A 109 1.12 3.49 -2.36
CA SER A 109 0.84 4.36 -1.21
C SER A 109 -0.50 4.04 -0.53
N ILE A 110 -1.60 3.94 -1.31
CA ILE A 110 -2.94 3.63 -0.79
C ILE A 110 -2.96 2.28 -0.10
N VAL A 111 -2.45 1.24 -0.77
CA VAL A 111 -2.43 -0.11 -0.23
C VAL A 111 -1.51 -0.20 0.99
N SER A 112 -0.48 0.64 1.04
CA SER A 112 0.42 0.73 2.19
C SER A 112 -0.28 1.16 3.45
N GLN A 113 -1.00 2.25 3.31
CA GLN A 113 -1.79 2.88 4.36
C GLN A 113 -2.99 2.01 4.75
N ALA A 114 -3.69 1.41 3.77
CA ALA A 114 -4.84 0.54 4.00
C ALA A 114 -4.48 -0.72 4.81
N LEU A 115 -3.26 -1.25 4.65
CA LEU A 115 -2.81 -2.41 5.42
C LEU A 115 -2.86 -2.16 6.94
N ILE A 116 -2.61 -0.92 7.40
CA ILE A 116 -2.68 -0.56 8.82
C ILE A 116 -4.10 -0.80 9.38
N PHE A 117 -5.13 -0.57 8.56
CA PHE A 117 -6.52 -0.83 8.94
C PHE A 117 -6.85 -2.31 9.00
N VAL A 118 -6.14 -3.15 8.26
CA VAL A 118 -6.32 -4.61 8.27
C VAL A 118 -5.57 -5.25 9.43
N THR A 119 -4.35 -4.81 9.72
CA THR A 119 -3.51 -5.40 10.78
C THR A 119 -3.94 -5.01 12.18
N ARG A 120 -4.63 -3.87 12.35
CA ARG A 120 -5.21 -3.46 13.64
C ARG A 120 -6.42 -4.31 14.07
N SER A 121 -7.20 -4.83 13.11
CA SER A 121 -8.50 -5.42 13.39
C SER A 121 -8.37 -6.92 13.54
N ARG A 122 -8.95 -7.49 14.61
CA ARG A 122 -9.02 -8.95 14.77
C ARG A 122 -10.17 -9.56 13.97
N SER A 123 -11.19 -8.76 13.69
CA SER A 123 -12.31 -9.07 12.81
C SER A 123 -12.20 -8.28 11.50
N TRP A 124 -13.31 -8.13 10.79
CA TRP A 124 -13.39 -7.32 9.58
C TRP A 124 -13.05 -5.86 9.87
N SER A 125 -12.10 -5.30 9.11
CA SER A 125 -11.63 -3.92 9.24
C SER A 125 -12.75 -2.87 9.21
N PHE A 126 -13.82 -3.11 8.45
CA PHE A 126 -14.97 -2.21 8.38
C PHE A 126 -15.87 -2.23 9.62
N VAL A 127 -15.83 -3.31 10.40
CA VAL A 127 -16.67 -3.48 11.59
C VAL A 127 -16.01 -2.87 12.82
N GLU A 128 -14.68 -2.94 12.90
CA GLU A 128 -13.92 -2.34 13.99
C GLU A 128 -13.61 -0.87 13.70
N ARG A 129 -14.25 0.04 14.45
CA ARG A 129 -14.07 1.49 14.25
C ARG A 129 -12.60 1.88 14.50
N PRO A 130 -11.90 2.43 13.50
CA PRO A 130 -10.55 2.94 13.72
C PRO A 130 -10.59 4.20 14.59
N GLY A 131 -9.50 4.47 15.32
CA GLY A 131 -9.35 5.74 16.04
C GLY A 131 -9.41 6.92 15.06
N PHE A 132 -10.10 8.00 15.45
CA PHE A 132 -10.23 9.21 14.62
C PHE A 132 -8.87 9.76 14.16
N LEU A 133 -7.84 9.67 15.00
CA LEU A 133 -6.48 10.09 14.66
C LEU A 133 -5.89 9.31 13.49
N LEU A 134 -6.12 8.00 13.43
CA LEU A 134 -5.62 7.16 12.33
C LEU A 134 -6.34 7.51 11.01
N VAL A 135 -7.65 7.76 11.07
CA VAL A 135 -8.42 8.14 9.87
C VAL A 135 -7.97 9.50 9.35
N ILE A 136 -7.77 10.48 10.22
CA ILE A 136 -7.28 11.81 9.82
C ILE A 136 -5.86 11.70 9.24
N ALA A 137 -4.97 10.93 9.88
CA ALA A 137 -3.62 10.71 9.39
C ALA A 137 -3.61 10.02 8.02
N PHE A 138 -4.46 9.01 7.82
CA PHE A 138 -4.68 8.35 6.54
C PHE A 138 -5.13 9.35 5.46
N LEU A 139 -6.15 10.17 5.75
CA LEU A 139 -6.68 11.13 4.79
C LEU A 139 -5.63 12.19 4.41
N LEU A 140 -4.87 12.70 5.38
CA LEU A 140 -3.80 13.67 5.14
C LEU A 140 -2.65 13.06 4.34
N ALA A 141 -2.18 11.87 4.72
CA ALA A 141 -1.12 11.19 3.99
C ALA A 141 -1.54 10.88 2.55
N GLN A 142 -2.80 10.43 2.37
CA GLN A 142 -3.33 10.12 1.06
C GLN A 142 -3.53 11.38 0.22
N LEU A 143 -3.97 12.49 0.81
CA LEU A 143 -4.10 13.77 0.13
C LEU A 143 -2.73 14.26 -0.37
N VAL A 144 -1.70 14.23 0.48
CA VAL A 144 -0.33 14.59 0.09
C VAL A 144 0.20 13.66 -1.00
N ALA A 145 -0.03 12.35 -0.88
CA ALA A 145 0.37 11.39 -1.92
C ALA A 145 -0.33 11.68 -3.26
N THR A 146 -1.62 12.02 -3.25
CA THR A 146 -2.36 12.39 -4.47
C THR A 146 -1.84 13.68 -5.09
N LEU A 147 -1.50 14.70 -4.30
CA LEU A 147 -0.94 15.94 -4.83
C LEU A 147 0.41 15.71 -5.49
N ILE A 148 1.31 14.94 -4.85
CA ILE A 148 2.64 14.62 -5.41
C ILE A 148 2.54 13.77 -6.69
N ALA A 149 1.51 12.94 -6.81
CA ALA A 149 1.35 12.12 -8.01
C ALA A 149 0.79 12.89 -9.21
N VAL A 150 0.06 13.97 -8.95
CA VAL A 150 -0.59 14.81 -9.96
C VAL A 150 0.30 15.97 -10.41
N TYR A 151 1.07 16.56 -9.48
CA TYR A 151 1.94 17.73 -9.70
C TYR A 151 3.42 17.37 -9.59
#